data_AF-A0A1E4YGW4-F1
#
_entry.id   AF-A0A1E4YGW4-F1
#
_cell.length_a   1.000
_cell.length_b   1.000
_cell.length_c   1.000
_cell.angle_alpha   90.00
_cell.angle_beta   90.00
_cell.angle_gamma   90.00
#
_symmetry.space_group_name_H-M   'P 1'
#
loop_
_entity.id
_entity.type
_entity.pdbx_description
1 polymer ?
#
loop_
_entity_poly.entity_id
_entity_poly.type
_entity_poly.pdbx_seq_one_letter_code
_entity_poly.pdbx_strand_id
1 'polypeptide(L)'
;MADSDNSRTLSMVTQGDLHSFVSASFPTHPGLAARLMGPLDIQKDDLAFAIWEQWCAARHRLIESCVRQQGLEKRLFEMVGTPSDAPEAWKAADREIGYSAAVREEERAAAIEDELAERLWDTPAESIVGASLKLDAMLARCQPSASSDEYPWPQLRSVIADLLKIDAEMSSRGSVRRQVTAAMQGATLDV
;
A
#
# COMPACT_ATOMS: atom_id res chain seq x y z
N MET A 1 -11.37 -1.85 60.67
CA MET A 1 -12.15 -1.24 59.57
C MET A 1 -11.18 -0.47 58.71
N ALA A 2 -10.92 -1.01 57.53
CA ALA A 2 -10.07 -0.41 56.52
C ALA A 2 -10.94 0.51 55.67
N ASP A 3 -10.51 1.74 55.44
CA ASP A 3 -10.88 2.44 54.21
C ASP A 3 -9.69 3.21 53.69
N SER A 4 -9.39 2.94 52.43
CA SER A 4 -8.15 3.24 51.74
C SER A 4 -8.40 4.43 50.83
N ASP A 5 -8.00 5.63 51.25
CA ASP A 5 -7.90 6.79 50.36
C ASP A 5 -6.67 6.65 49.46
N ASN A 6 -6.81 5.83 48.41
CA ASN A 6 -5.88 5.80 47.29
C ASN A 6 -6.63 6.20 46.02
N SER A 7 -7.09 7.45 46.00
CA SER A 7 -7.52 8.13 44.78
C SER A 7 -6.29 8.49 43.95
N ARG A 8 -5.77 7.50 43.20
CA ARG A 8 -4.85 7.78 42.10
C ARG A 8 -5.68 8.26 40.91
N THR A 9 -5.78 9.57 40.74
CA THR A 9 -6.05 10.17 39.43
C THR A 9 -4.95 9.72 38.49
N LEU A 10 -5.27 8.79 37.59
CA LEU A 10 -4.38 8.41 36.50
C LEU A 10 -4.22 9.64 35.60
N SER A 11 -2.99 10.13 35.47
CA SER A 11 -2.65 11.17 34.50
C SER A 11 -3.07 10.68 33.12
N MET A 12 -3.96 11.46 32.51
CA MET A 12 -4.29 11.37 31.10
C MET A 12 -3.00 11.64 30.33
N VAL A 13 -2.30 10.58 29.91
CA VAL A 13 -1.16 10.69 28.99
C VAL A 13 -1.72 11.40 27.76
N THR A 14 -1.37 12.66 27.61
CA THR A 14 -1.85 13.52 26.55
C THR A 14 -1.40 12.88 25.25
N GLN A 15 -2.35 12.58 24.35
CA GLN A 15 -2.10 12.03 23.02
C GLN A 15 -0.96 12.79 22.28
N GLY A 16 -0.78 14.09 22.56
CA GLY A 16 0.32 14.91 22.05
C GLY A 16 1.74 14.51 22.48
N ASP A 17 1.91 13.96 23.69
CA ASP A 17 3.22 13.49 24.16
C ASP A 17 3.65 12.22 23.43
N LEU A 18 2.69 11.36 23.07
CA LEU A 18 2.92 10.15 22.30
C LEU A 18 3.25 10.46 20.83
N HIS A 19 2.57 11.42 20.19
CA HIS A 19 2.93 11.87 18.85
C HIS A 19 4.36 12.45 18.79
N SER A 20 4.71 13.28 19.77
CA SER A 20 6.05 13.87 19.87
C SER A 20 7.12 12.80 20.10
N PHE A 21 6.84 11.82 20.98
CA PHE A 21 7.72 10.69 21.25
C PHE A 21 7.92 9.78 20.03
N VAL A 22 6.84 9.43 19.33
CA VAL A 22 6.89 8.62 18.11
C VAL A 22 7.65 9.35 17.01
N SER A 23 7.39 10.65 16.80
CA SER A 23 8.12 11.46 15.81
C SER A 23 9.61 11.57 16.13
N ALA A 24 10.00 11.63 17.41
CA ALA A 24 11.40 11.66 17.83
C ALA A 24 12.10 10.29 17.72
N SER A 25 11.32 9.20 17.68
CA SER A 25 11.85 7.82 17.59
C SER A 25 12.12 7.36 16.16
N PHE A 26 11.55 8.02 15.15
CA PHE A 26 11.90 7.80 13.74
C PHE A 26 13.23 8.51 13.44
N PRO A 27 14.34 7.79 13.22
CA PRO A 27 15.62 8.43 12.98
C PRO A 27 15.61 9.15 11.63
N THR A 28 15.97 10.43 11.65
CA THR A 28 16.78 11.16 10.64
C THR A 28 16.66 10.73 9.18
N HIS A 29 15.45 10.66 8.62
CA HIS A 29 15.28 10.69 7.18
C HIS A 29 14.76 12.08 6.79
N PRO A 30 15.59 12.95 6.18
CA PRO A 30 15.21 14.34 5.86
C PRO A 30 13.89 14.43 5.07
N GLY A 31 13.65 13.47 4.18
CA GLY A 31 12.39 13.38 3.42
C GLY A 31 11.16 13.05 4.27
N LEU A 32 11.31 12.24 5.32
CA LEU A 32 10.21 11.91 6.24
C LEU A 32 9.91 13.11 7.16
N ALA A 33 10.95 13.77 7.67
CA ALA A 33 10.82 14.99 8.46
C ALA A 33 10.11 16.12 7.68
N ALA A 34 10.46 16.31 6.41
CA ALA A 34 9.79 17.30 5.55
C ALA A 34 8.30 16.99 5.35
N ARG A 35 7.93 15.71 5.21
CA ARG A 35 6.53 15.27 5.04
C ARG A 35 5.69 15.43 6.31
N LEU A 36 6.28 15.23 7.49
CA LEU A 36 5.59 15.43 8.78
C LEU A 36 5.30 16.90 9.10
N MET A 37 6.07 17.82 8.52
CA MET A 37 5.98 19.27 8.79
C MET A 37 5.15 20.03 7.76
N GLY A 38 4.67 19.36 6.70
CA GLY A 38 3.89 19.97 5.62
C GLY A 38 2.40 20.13 5.95
N PRO A 39 1.67 21.07 5.30
CA PRO A 39 0.22 21.19 5.45
C PRO A 39 -0.52 19.95 4.92
N LEU A 40 -1.54 19.50 5.65
CA LEU A 40 -2.51 18.48 5.22
C LEU A 40 -3.57 19.13 4.31
N ASP A 41 -3.71 18.65 3.08
CA ASP A 41 -4.68 19.04 2.06
C ASP A 41 -5.62 17.87 1.69
N ILE A 42 -6.81 17.89 2.29
CA ILE A 42 -7.84 16.85 2.31
C ILE A 42 -8.28 16.38 0.89
N GLN A 43 -7.97 17.11 -0.20
CA GLN A 43 -8.29 16.72 -1.57
C GLN A 43 -7.36 15.66 -2.19
N LYS A 44 -6.25 15.28 -1.54
CA LYS A 44 -5.23 14.35 -2.10
C LYS A 44 -5.43 12.87 -1.80
N ASP A 45 -6.34 12.51 -0.90
CA ASP A 45 -6.58 11.09 -0.58
C ASP A 45 -7.10 10.30 -1.78
N ASP A 46 -7.94 10.94 -2.61
CA ASP A 46 -8.42 10.39 -3.88
C ASP A 46 -7.26 10.09 -4.85
N LEU A 47 -6.15 10.83 -4.75
CA LEU A 47 -4.98 10.65 -5.62
C LEU A 47 -4.17 9.41 -5.24
N ALA A 48 -3.89 9.18 -3.95
CA ALA A 48 -3.18 7.99 -3.50
C ALA A 48 -3.98 6.72 -3.84
N PHE A 49 -5.30 6.76 -3.66
CA PHE A 49 -6.19 5.68 -4.07
C PHE A 49 -6.14 5.43 -5.59
N ALA A 50 -6.29 6.47 -6.41
CA ALA A 50 -6.27 6.34 -7.86
C ALA A 50 -4.93 5.82 -8.41
N ILE A 51 -3.80 6.22 -7.80
CA ILE A 51 -2.48 5.69 -8.17
C ILE A 51 -2.35 4.23 -7.74
N TRP A 52 -2.79 3.87 -6.52
CA TRP A 52 -2.77 2.48 -6.05
C TRP A 52 -3.62 1.57 -6.94
N GLU A 53 -4.81 2.00 -7.38
CA GLU A 53 -5.65 1.23 -8.31
C GLU A 53 -4.95 0.98 -9.65
N GLN A 54 -4.33 2.02 -10.23
CA GLN A 54 -3.53 1.89 -11.44
C GLN A 54 -2.34 0.95 -11.24
N TRP A 55 -1.68 1.06 -10.07
CA TRP A 55 -0.57 0.21 -9.70
C TRP A 55 -0.98 -1.27 -9.58
N CYS A 56 -2.12 -1.56 -8.95
CA CYS A 56 -2.68 -2.92 -8.89
C CYS A 56 -2.92 -3.50 -10.28
N ALA A 57 -3.49 -2.70 -11.20
CA ALA A 57 -3.71 -3.11 -12.58
C ALA A 57 -2.38 -3.37 -13.32
N ALA A 58 -1.38 -2.51 -13.14
CA ALA A 58 -0.05 -2.69 -13.71
C ALA A 58 0.65 -3.95 -13.16
N ARG A 59 0.57 -4.17 -11.86
CA ARG A 59 1.10 -5.37 -11.19
C ARG A 59 0.45 -6.65 -11.69
N HIS A 60 -0.87 -6.65 -11.89
CA HIS A 60 -1.56 -7.79 -12.46
C HIS A 60 -1.02 -8.12 -13.87
N ARG A 61 -0.88 -7.11 -14.73
CA ARG A 61 -0.30 -7.27 -16.07
C ARG A 61 1.14 -7.77 -16.03
N LEU A 62 1.95 -7.26 -15.09
CA LEU A 62 3.32 -7.74 -14.89
C LEU A 62 3.32 -9.24 -14.56
N ILE A 63 2.49 -9.68 -13.61
CA ILE A 63 2.37 -11.10 -13.24
C ILE A 63 1.95 -11.95 -14.46
N GLU A 64 0.94 -11.52 -15.21
CA GLU A 64 0.49 -12.23 -16.42
C GLU A 64 1.60 -12.33 -17.48
N SER A 65 2.32 -11.22 -17.72
CA SER A 65 3.42 -11.18 -18.68
C SER A 65 4.61 -12.05 -18.26
N CYS A 66 4.92 -12.11 -16.96
CA CYS A 66 5.95 -12.97 -16.39
C CYS A 66 5.61 -14.46 -16.57
N VAL A 67 4.38 -14.86 -16.24
CA VAL A 67 3.90 -16.24 -16.47
C VAL A 67 3.96 -16.60 -17.96
N ARG A 68 3.58 -15.68 -18.84
CA ARG A 68 3.66 -15.87 -20.29
C ARG A 68 5.11 -16.02 -20.77
N GLN A 69 6.02 -15.15 -20.34
CA GLN A 69 7.43 -15.19 -20.68
C GLN A 69 8.07 -16.51 -20.23
N GLN A 70 7.84 -16.93 -18.98
CA GLN A 70 8.37 -18.19 -18.44
C GLN A 70 7.83 -19.42 -19.19
N GLY A 71 6.55 -19.39 -19.57
CA GLY A 71 5.95 -20.45 -20.38
C GLY A 71 6.60 -20.57 -21.77
N LEU A 72 6.94 -19.44 -22.40
CA LEU A 72 7.65 -19.42 -23.68
C LEU A 72 9.13 -19.79 -23.52
N GLU A 73 9.78 -19.39 -22.44
CA GLU A 73 11.16 -19.77 -22.12
C GLU A 73 11.29 -21.29 -22.00
N LYS A 74 10.38 -21.92 -21.23
CA LYS A 74 10.32 -23.36 -21.08
C LYS A 74 10.14 -24.07 -22.43
N ARG A 75 9.21 -23.59 -23.26
CA ARG A 75 8.98 -24.14 -24.60
C ARG A 75 10.21 -23.99 -25.50
N LEU A 76 10.90 -22.86 -25.43
CA LEU A 76 12.10 -22.62 -26.22
C LEU A 76 13.23 -23.57 -25.81
N PHE A 77 13.41 -23.76 -24.50
CA PHE A 77 14.35 -24.72 -23.95
C PHE A 77 14.04 -26.16 -24.40
N GLU A 78 12.78 -26.57 -24.36
CA GLU A 78 12.34 -27.89 -24.84
C GLU A 78 12.56 -28.11 -26.35
N MET A 79 12.44 -27.04 -27.16
CA MET A 79 12.61 -27.13 -28.62
C MET A 79 14.07 -27.22 -29.05
N VAL A 80 14.96 -26.43 -28.43
CA VAL A 80 16.31 -26.17 -28.98
C VAL A 80 17.45 -26.20 -27.94
N GLY A 81 17.18 -26.54 -26.68
CA GLY A 81 18.21 -26.65 -25.63
C GLY A 81 18.56 -25.30 -25.01
N THR A 82 19.85 -24.96 -24.86
CA THR A 82 20.23 -23.63 -24.38
C THR A 82 20.62 -22.70 -25.55
N PRO A 83 20.51 -21.37 -25.40
CA PRO A 83 20.96 -20.44 -26.43
C PRO A 83 22.44 -20.57 -26.79
N SER A 84 23.26 -21.09 -25.85
CA SER A 84 24.69 -21.31 -26.07
C SER A 84 24.97 -22.53 -26.95
N ASP A 85 24.11 -23.54 -26.92
CA ASP A 85 24.32 -24.79 -27.67
C ASP A 85 23.97 -24.63 -29.15
N ALA A 86 22.96 -23.81 -29.46
CA ALA A 86 22.46 -23.64 -30.82
C ALA A 86 21.87 -22.23 -31.06
N PRO A 87 22.69 -21.16 -31.12
CA PRO A 87 22.23 -19.78 -31.15
C PRO A 87 21.35 -19.42 -32.36
N GLU A 88 21.60 -20.02 -33.54
CA GLU A 88 20.77 -19.76 -34.73
C GLU A 88 19.43 -20.51 -34.68
N ALA A 89 19.41 -21.73 -34.14
CA ALA A 89 18.16 -22.46 -33.90
C ALA A 89 17.32 -21.77 -32.83
N TRP A 90 17.96 -21.23 -31.79
CA TRP A 90 17.33 -20.41 -30.76
C TRP A 90 16.64 -19.18 -31.34
N LYS A 91 17.34 -18.38 -32.14
CA LYS A 91 16.76 -17.21 -32.81
C LYS A 91 15.62 -17.59 -33.77
N ALA A 92 15.72 -18.74 -34.45
CA ALA A 92 14.67 -19.21 -35.35
C ALA A 92 13.41 -19.61 -34.58
N ALA A 93 13.54 -20.42 -33.53
CA ALA A 93 12.43 -20.82 -32.68
C ALA A 93 11.81 -19.63 -31.92
N ASP A 94 12.63 -18.69 -31.46
CA ASP A 94 12.16 -17.43 -30.88
C ASP A 94 11.30 -16.62 -31.86
N ARG A 95 11.74 -16.47 -33.13
CA ARG A 95 10.92 -15.80 -34.16
C ARG A 95 9.58 -16.50 -34.40
N GLU A 96 9.53 -17.82 -34.23
CA GLU A 96 8.32 -18.63 -34.41
C GLU A 96 7.34 -18.47 -33.23
N ILE A 97 7.84 -18.56 -31.99
CA ILE A 97 6.98 -18.59 -30.79
C ILE A 97 6.85 -17.24 -30.07
N GLY A 98 7.69 -16.26 -30.42
CA GLY A 98 7.64 -14.89 -29.92
C GLY A 98 8.19 -14.68 -28.50
N TYR A 99 9.19 -15.45 -28.07
CA TYR A 99 9.76 -15.34 -26.72
C TYR A 99 10.31 -13.93 -26.43
N SER A 100 11.16 -13.39 -27.31
CA SER A 100 11.71 -12.04 -27.19
C SER A 100 10.66 -10.93 -27.27
N ALA A 101 9.47 -11.21 -27.83
CA ALA A 101 8.36 -10.27 -27.77
C ALA A 101 7.70 -10.26 -26.39
N ALA A 102 7.53 -11.43 -25.77
CA ALA A 102 7.02 -11.57 -24.41
C ALA A 102 7.99 -11.00 -23.35
N VAL A 103 9.31 -11.18 -23.51
CA VAL A 103 10.31 -10.53 -22.64
C VAL A 103 10.14 -9.01 -22.66
N ARG A 104 10.06 -8.39 -23.85
CA ARG A 104 9.85 -6.93 -23.93
C ARG A 104 8.49 -6.48 -23.38
N GLU A 105 7.47 -7.34 -23.42
CA GLU A 105 6.16 -7.03 -22.83
C GLU A 105 6.27 -7.02 -21.31
N GLU A 106 6.93 -8.02 -20.74
CA GLU A 106 7.21 -8.13 -19.31
C GLU A 106 8.08 -6.98 -18.80
N GLU A 107 9.16 -6.64 -19.50
CA GLU A 107 9.99 -5.45 -19.19
C GLU A 107 9.17 -4.15 -19.17
N ARG A 108 8.26 -3.96 -20.13
CA ARG A 108 7.39 -2.77 -20.16
C ARG A 108 6.37 -2.78 -19.02
N ALA A 109 5.80 -3.93 -18.71
CA ALA A 109 4.87 -4.06 -17.60
C ALA A 109 5.57 -3.79 -16.26
N ALA A 110 6.81 -4.26 -16.11
CA ALA A 110 7.65 -4.01 -14.94
C ALA A 110 7.95 -2.51 -14.80
N ALA A 111 8.37 -1.85 -15.89
CA ALA A 111 8.65 -0.41 -15.86
C ALA A 111 7.43 0.43 -15.47
N ILE A 112 6.23 0.07 -15.97
CA ILE A 112 4.98 0.78 -15.62
C ILE A 112 4.61 0.54 -14.15
N GLU A 113 4.74 -0.70 -13.67
CA GLU A 113 4.46 -1.03 -12.27
C GLU A 113 5.44 -0.32 -11.31
N ASP A 114 6.72 -0.23 -11.66
CA ASP A 114 7.73 0.52 -10.92
C ASP A 114 7.45 2.03 -10.90
N GLU A 115 7.15 2.64 -12.05
CA GLU A 115 6.81 4.06 -12.13
C GLU A 115 5.61 4.40 -11.24
N LEU A 116 4.56 3.58 -11.28
CA LEU A 116 3.37 3.78 -10.46
C LEU A 116 3.65 3.54 -8.97
N ALA A 117 4.53 2.60 -8.63
CA ALA A 117 4.97 2.38 -7.25
C ALA A 117 5.71 3.61 -6.72
N GLU A 118 6.68 4.14 -7.47
CA GLU A 118 7.42 5.36 -7.10
C GLU A 118 6.48 6.55 -6.89
N ARG A 119 5.54 6.76 -7.84
CA ARG A 119 4.51 7.81 -7.72
C ARG A 119 3.64 7.64 -6.48
N LEU A 120 3.27 6.39 -6.14
CA LEU A 120 2.52 6.09 -4.93
C LEU A 120 3.33 6.43 -3.67
N TRP A 121 4.62 6.09 -3.64
CA TRP A 121 5.51 6.39 -2.51
C TRP A 121 5.71 7.88 -2.31
N ASP A 122 5.76 8.64 -3.40
CA ASP A 122 5.97 10.08 -3.38
C ASP A 122 4.73 10.90 -3.06
N THR A 123 3.55 10.39 -3.38
CA THR A 123 2.27 11.02 -3.04
C THR A 123 2.04 10.94 -1.54
N PRO A 124 2.04 12.03 -0.75
CA PRO A 124 1.79 11.96 0.69
C PRO A 124 0.46 11.26 1.01
N ALA A 125 0.43 10.45 2.06
CA ALA A 125 -0.82 9.90 2.57
C ALA A 125 -1.39 10.88 3.59
N GLU A 126 -2.65 11.27 3.41
CA GLU A 126 -3.30 12.28 4.25
C GLU A 126 -4.47 11.69 5.07
N SER A 127 -4.85 10.46 4.75
CA SER A 127 -5.79 9.59 5.47
C SER A 127 -5.14 8.29 5.91
N ILE A 128 -5.82 7.63 6.84
CA ILE A 128 -5.51 6.25 7.25
C ILE A 128 -5.63 5.31 6.04
N VAL A 129 -6.64 5.50 5.19
CA VAL A 129 -6.80 4.73 3.94
C VAL A 129 -5.58 4.90 3.04
N GLY A 130 -5.15 6.13 2.74
CA GLY A 130 -3.98 6.38 1.90
C GLY A 130 -2.70 5.74 2.46
N ALA A 131 -2.51 5.76 3.78
CA ALA A 131 -1.39 5.09 4.43
C ALA A 131 -1.50 3.56 4.36
N SER A 132 -2.70 3.00 4.51
CA SER A 132 -2.97 1.56 4.37
C SER A 132 -2.71 1.05 2.96
N LEU A 133 -3.10 1.80 1.92
CA LEU A 133 -2.86 1.42 0.52
C LEU A 133 -1.37 1.38 0.17
N LYS A 134 -0.61 2.32 0.72
CA LYS A 134 0.85 2.28 0.66
C LYS A 134 1.40 1.01 1.30
N LEU A 135 1.01 0.70 2.53
CA LEU A 135 1.45 -0.54 3.19
C LEU A 135 1.05 -1.79 2.41
N ASP A 136 -0.15 -1.81 1.82
CA ASP A 136 -0.60 -2.90 0.96
C ASP A 136 0.30 -3.07 -0.28
N ALA A 137 0.65 -1.97 -0.96
CA ALA A 137 1.60 -2.01 -2.08
C ALA A 137 2.99 -2.52 -1.66
N MET A 138 3.48 -2.14 -0.47
CA MET A 138 4.73 -2.68 0.09
C MET A 138 4.65 -4.20 0.24
N LEU A 139 3.58 -4.69 0.86
CA LEU A 139 3.38 -6.11 1.08
C LEU A 139 3.31 -6.86 -0.23
N ALA A 140 2.48 -6.39 -1.16
CA ALA A 140 2.31 -7.04 -2.44
C ALA A 140 3.63 -7.13 -3.23
N ARG A 141 4.56 -6.17 -3.11
CA ARG A 141 5.90 -6.23 -3.74
C ARG A 141 6.90 -7.13 -3.02
N CYS A 142 6.88 -7.15 -1.69
CA CYS A 142 7.95 -7.76 -0.90
C CYS A 142 7.62 -9.14 -0.34
N GLN A 143 6.34 -9.44 -0.11
CA GLN A 143 5.95 -10.71 0.50
C GLN A 143 6.12 -11.84 -0.53
N PRO A 144 6.64 -13.02 -0.12
CA PRO A 144 6.81 -14.16 -1.02
C PRO A 144 5.51 -14.63 -1.66
N SER A 145 4.41 -14.56 -0.90
CA SER A 145 3.06 -14.90 -1.36
C SER A 145 2.01 -14.21 -0.50
N ALA A 146 0.81 -14.02 -1.04
CA ALA A 146 -0.31 -13.41 -0.33
C ALA A 146 -0.72 -14.17 0.95
N SER A 147 -0.43 -15.47 0.99
CA SER A 147 -0.69 -16.37 2.12
C SER A 147 0.57 -16.71 2.91
N SER A 148 1.65 -15.94 2.78
CA SER A 148 2.87 -16.22 3.53
C SER A 148 2.64 -15.99 5.02
N ASP A 149 2.81 -17.04 5.82
CA ASP A 149 2.69 -17.01 7.29
C ASP A 149 4.03 -16.73 7.98
N GLU A 150 5.10 -16.52 7.21
CA GLU A 150 6.41 -16.17 7.74
C GLU A 150 6.42 -14.77 8.35
N TYR A 151 7.15 -14.62 9.46
CA TYR A 151 7.39 -13.30 10.04
C TYR A 151 8.09 -12.37 9.02
N PRO A 152 7.69 -11.08 8.89
CA PRO A 152 6.66 -10.35 9.64
C PRO A 152 5.31 -10.21 8.90
N TRP A 153 5.03 -11.02 7.88
CA TRP A 153 3.92 -10.77 6.96
C TRP A 153 2.54 -10.81 7.61
N PRO A 154 2.21 -11.79 8.49
CA PRO A 154 0.96 -11.78 9.23
C PRO A 154 0.79 -10.53 10.10
N GLN A 155 1.86 -10.07 10.76
CA GLN A 155 1.84 -8.90 11.64
C GLN A 155 1.57 -7.62 10.85
N LEU A 156 2.22 -7.46 9.70
CA LEU A 156 2.00 -6.29 8.84
C LEU A 156 0.58 -6.28 8.27
N ARG A 157 0.03 -7.42 7.86
CA ARG A 157 -1.38 -7.52 7.44
C ARG A 157 -2.35 -7.20 8.57
N SER A 158 -2.05 -7.62 9.80
CA SER A 158 -2.84 -7.26 10.99
C SER A 158 -2.87 -5.75 11.21
N VAL A 159 -1.71 -5.08 11.09
CA VAL A 159 -1.63 -3.61 11.24
C VAL A 159 -2.49 -2.91 10.18
N ILE A 160 -2.44 -3.34 8.92
CA ILE A 160 -3.29 -2.76 7.86
C ILE A 160 -4.78 -2.95 8.19
N ALA A 161 -5.17 -4.16 8.62
CA ALA A 161 -6.55 -4.44 8.99
C ALA A 161 -7.04 -3.56 10.16
N ASP A 162 -6.21 -3.36 11.17
CA ASP A 162 -6.52 -2.49 12.31
C ASP A 162 -6.66 -1.02 11.87
N LEU A 163 -5.77 -0.53 11.01
CA LEU A 163 -5.85 0.81 10.44
C LEU A 163 -7.17 1.02 9.67
N LEU A 164 -7.55 0.09 8.80
CA LEU A 164 -8.80 0.16 8.04
C LEU A 164 -10.04 0.11 8.96
N LYS A 165 -9.98 -0.67 10.04
CA LYS A 165 -11.05 -0.71 11.04
C LYS A 165 -11.20 0.62 11.77
N ILE A 166 -10.09 1.24 12.17
CA ILE A 166 -10.09 2.57 12.82
C ILE A 166 -10.70 3.61 11.88
N ASP A 167 -10.33 3.60 10.60
CA ASP A 167 -10.89 4.51 9.60
C ASP A 167 -12.41 4.38 9.46
N ALA A 168 -12.92 3.14 9.37
CA ALA A 168 -14.35 2.86 9.30
C ALA A 168 -15.11 3.36 10.55
N GLU A 169 -14.54 3.16 11.74
CA GLU A 169 -15.12 3.65 13.00
C GLU A 169 -15.12 5.19 13.09
N MET A 170 -14.03 5.84 12.64
CA MET A 170 -13.93 7.31 12.60
C MET A 170 -14.94 7.93 11.64
N SER A 171 -15.09 7.34 10.46
CA SER A 171 -16.08 7.75 9.44
C SER A 171 -17.51 7.63 9.96
N SER A 172 -17.82 6.54 10.66
CA SER A 172 -19.13 6.32 11.30
C SER A 172 -19.43 7.37 12.38
N ARG A 173 -18.48 7.64 13.28
CA ARG A 173 -18.64 8.66 14.35
C ARG A 173 -18.80 10.08 13.80
N GLY A 174 -18.06 10.43 12.76
CA GLY A 174 -18.18 11.73 12.08
C GLY A 174 -19.54 11.92 11.41
N SER A 175 -20.10 10.86 10.83
CA SER A 175 -21.46 10.86 10.26
C SER A 175 -22.52 11.12 11.34
N VAL A 176 -22.47 10.37 12.45
CA VAL A 176 -23.40 10.54 13.58
C VAL A 176 -23.31 11.96 14.17
N ARG A 177 -22.10 12.49 14.37
CA ARG A 177 -21.92 13.84 14.93
C ARG A 177 -22.49 14.93 14.03
N ARG A 178 -22.34 14.81 12.70
CA ARG A 178 -22.92 15.74 11.71
C ARG A 178 -24.45 15.68 11.68
N GLN A 179 -25.03 14.50 11.78
CA GLN A 179 -26.49 14.32 11.84
C GLN A 179 -27.09 14.94 13.11
N VAL A 180 -26.45 14.74 14.27
CA VAL A 180 -26.89 15.33 15.54
C VAL A 180 -26.80 16.86 15.51
N THR A 181 -25.73 17.42 14.95
CA THR A 181 -25.59 18.89 14.83
C THR A 181 -26.62 19.49 13.86
N ALA A 182 -26.91 18.83 12.73
CA ALA A 182 -27.94 19.28 11.80
C ALA A 182 -29.36 19.21 12.41
N ALA A 183 -29.68 18.15 13.17
CA ALA A 183 -30.97 18.03 13.86
C ALA A 183 -31.18 19.11 14.94
N MET A 184 -30.11 19.48 15.67
CA MET A 184 -30.17 20.57 16.66
C MET A 184 -30.33 21.96 16.02
N GLN A 185 -29.78 22.18 14.82
CA GLN A 185 -29.92 23.43 14.07
C GLN A 185 -31.28 23.56 13.36
N GLY A 186 -31.91 22.44 12.95
CA GLY A 186 -33.28 22.44 12.43
C GLY A 186 -34.33 22.73 13.51
N ALA A 187 -34.12 22.23 14.73
CA ALA A 187 -35.04 22.44 15.86
C ALA A 187 -34.99 23.87 16.46
N THR A 188 -34.02 24.70 16.07
CA THR A 188 -33.91 26.09 16.52
C THR A 188 -34.57 27.11 15.57
N LEU A 189 -35.13 26.65 14.45
CA LEU A 189 -35.81 27.49 13.45
C LEU A 189 -37.34 27.32 13.38
N ASP A 190 -37.92 26.36 14.11
CA ASP A 190 -39.37 26.26 14.30
C ASP A 190 -39.74 26.80 15.69
N VAL A 191 -40.12 28.08 15.73
CA VAL A 191 -40.82 28.76 16.83
C VAL A 191 -42.29 28.89 16.46
#